data_AF-Q2J2J1-F1
#
_entry.id   AF-Q2J2J1-F1
#
_cell.length_a   1.000
_cell.length_b   1.000
_cell.length_c   1.000
_cell.angle_alpha   90.00
_cell.angle_beta   90.00
_cell.angle_gamma   90.00
#
_symmetry.space_group_name_H-M   'P 1'
#
loop_
_entity.id
_entity.type
_entity.pdbx_description
1 polymer ?
#
loop_
_entity_poly.entity_id
_entity_poly.type
_entity_poly.pdbx_seq_one_letter_code
_entity_poly.pdbx_strand_id
1 'polypeptide(L)'
;MFSLFKRAGNAPSPAAILDALNRSQAIIEFNLDGVVLNANENFLAALGYSLDEIKGKHHSIFIDSQEAKSDAYRQFWAGLKSGRYQSGEFKRIAKGGRDIWIQASYNPVLNTDGEPICVVKYATDITPAKRRAMEDAGKIAAIGRAQAVIEFALDGTILDANPGFLGAMGYTLDEIKGKHHSMFVTPQERASAAYREFWAQLNRGEYLASEYKRIGKGGREVWILASYNPILDDTGRPFKVVKFATDVTAQKLETADLAGQIDAIGKSQAVIEFGIDGTVLVANDNFLHALGYTLAEIKGKHHSMFVEPAERDSEAYRRFWAELAAGKYQAAEYKRIGKGGKEVWIQASYNPILDLNGKPFKVVKYATDTTRQVLIRLGNERVRGMMESVAAGAEELNASVREISEAMTKSRETALSAVGEVDAADGQANRLNEAAQAMTGIVELIGHITGQINLLALNATIESARAGEAGRGFAVVASEVKNLANQAKQATDKIGAEIENLNGISGDVVGALGKIKTAIQNVSEYVTSTAAAVEEQSTVTGEMSSSMQRAAAEAAAMAAGG
;
A
#
# COMPACT_ATOMS: atom_id res chain seq x y z
N MET A 1 109.57 -18.51 62.65
CA MET A 1 110.06 -17.87 61.41
C MET A 1 108.96 -18.06 60.35
N PHE A 2 107.92 -17.21 60.39
CA PHE A 2 107.64 -16.19 59.37
C PHE A 2 107.55 -16.73 57.93
N SER A 3 106.31 -16.91 57.43
CA SER A 3 105.81 -16.22 56.21
C SER A 3 104.34 -16.59 55.95
N LEU A 4 103.44 -15.80 56.51
CA LEU A 4 102.13 -15.50 55.93
C LEU A 4 102.35 -14.50 54.80
N PHE A 5 101.94 -14.77 53.55
CA PHE A 5 101.41 -13.70 52.68
C PHE A 5 100.41 -14.24 51.66
N LYS A 6 99.21 -13.66 51.76
CA LYS A 6 98.04 -13.80 50.89
C LYS A 6 98.39 -13.57 49.41
N ARG A 7 97.82 -14.38 48.52
CA ARG A 7 97.59 -13.97 47.12
C ARG A 7 96.61 -12.80 47.12
N ALA A 8 97.10 -11.61 46.77
CA ALA A 8 96.29 -10.45 46.47
C ALA A 8 95.42 -10.72 45.23
N GLY A 9 94.17 -10.27 45.29
CA GLY A 9 93.10 -10.60 44.35
C GLY A 9 93.25 -10.04 42.95
N ASN A 10 92.58 -10.71 42.02
CA ASN A 10 92.42 -10.42 40.60
C ASN A 10 91.52 -9.18 40.40
N ALA A 11 91.94 -8.00 40.85
CA ALA A 11 91.23 -6.76 40.52
C ALA A 11 91.55 -6.37 39.06
N PRO A 12 90.54 -6.19 38.19
CA PRO A 12 90.78 -5.76 36.81
C PRO A 12 91.45 -4.38 36.81
N SER A 13 92.40 -4.16 35.91
CA SER A 13 93.05 -2.86 35.76
C SER A 13 92.03 -1.79 35.30
N PRO A 14 92.22 -0.50 35.62
CA PRO A 14 91.38 0.58 35.11
C PRO A 14 91.24 0.56 33.58
N ALA A 15 92.31 0.17 32.87
CA ALA A 15 92.31 0.01 31.41
C ALA A 15 91.37 -1.13 30.95
N ALA A 16 91.38 -2.28 31.63
CA ALA A 16 90.50 -3.39 31.29
C ALA A 16 89.01 -3.07 31.53
N ILE A 17 88.71 -2.26 32.55
CA ILE A 17 87.35 -1.76 32.80
C ILE A 17 86.92 -0.78 31.70
N LEU A 18 87.80 0.16 31.33
CA LEU A 18 87.53 1.12 30.26
C LEU A 18 87.30 0.43 28.91
N ASP A 19 88.07 -0.61 28.60
CA ASP A 19 87.88 -1.43 27.38
C ASP A 19 86.55 -2.20 27.38
N ALA A 20 86.08 -2.66 28.55
CA ALA A 20 84.76 -3.27 28.67
C ALA A 20 83.63 -2.26 28.42
N LEU A 21 83.77 -1.03 28.91
CA LEU A 21 82.83 0.06 28.63
C LEU A 21 82.87 0.48 27.15
N ASN A 22 84.07 0.61 26.57
CA ASN A 22 84.26 0.97 25.16
C ASN A 22 83.58 -0.01 24.20
N ARG A 23 83.52 -1.31 24.55
CA ARG A 23 82.85 -2.33 23.73
C ARG A 23 81.33 -2.23 23.74
N SER A 24 80.72 -1.68 24.78
CA SER A 24 79.26 -1.75 25.00
C SER A 24 78.55 -0.40 24.99
N GLN A 25 79.27 0.70 25.21
CA GLN A 25 78.71 2.05 25.30
C GLN A 25 79.25 2.95 24.19
N ALA A 26 78.44 3.90 23.74
CA ALA A 26 78.91 5.00 22.92
C ALA A 26 79.64 6.02 23.81
N ILE A 27 80.91 6.26 23.52
CA ILE A 27 81.78 7.12 24.34
C ILE A 27 82.37 8.23 23.47
N ILE A 28 82.32 9.46 23.98
CA ILE A 28 82.96 10.63 23.38
C ILE A 28 83.57 11.50 24.46
N GLU A 29 84.73 12.06 24.16
CA GLU A 29 85.54 12.89 25.04
C GLU A 29 85.57 14.32 24.52
N PHE A 30 85.42 15.27 25.42
CA PHE A 30 85.53 16.70 25.14
C PHE A 30 86.57 17.34 26.05
N ASN A 31 87.21 18.40 25.57
CA ASN A 31 87.88 19.33 26.49
C ASN A 31 86.82 20.10 27.30
N LEU A 32 87.27 20.89 28.26
CA LEU A 32 86.37 21.65 29.12
C LEU A 32 85.52 22.67 28.34
N ASP A 33 86.00 23.17 27.20
CA ASP A 33 85.27 24.08 26.31
C ASP A 33 84.27 23.38 25.39
N GLY A 34 84.08 22.07 25.53
CA GLY A 34 83.12 21.30 24.74
C GLY A 34 83.60 20.94 23.33
N VAL A 35 84.91 21.04 23.06
CA VAL A 35 85.54 20.61 21.80
C VAL A 35 85.86 19.13 21.87
N VAL A 36 85.48 18.38 20.83
CA VAL A 36 85.69 16.93 20.73
C VAL A 36 87.19 16.60 20.69
N LEU A 37 87.64 15.77 21.63
CA LEU A 37 89.00 15.23 21.70
C LEU A 37 89.09 13.87 20.99
N ASN A 38 88.16 12.97 21.31
CA ASN A 38 88.13 11.61 20.81
C ASN A 38 86.71 11.03 20.88
N ALA A 39 86.41 10.00 20.10
CA ALA A 39 85.15 9.25 20.19
C ALA A 39 85.37 7.80 19.77
N ASN A 40 84.67 6.87 20.42
CA ASN A 40 84.77 5.44 20.08
C ASN A 40 83.85 5.06 18.91
N GLU A 41 84.06 3.86 18.34
CA GLU A 41 83.31 3.37 17.18
C GLU A 41 81.79 3.32 17.44
N ASN A 42 81.36 2.98 18.66
CA ASN A 42 79.95 2.95 19.02
C ASN A 42 79.29 4.32 18.92
N PHE A 43 79.97 5.39 19.36
CA PHE A 43 79.47 6.76 19.23
C PHE A 43 79.43 7.21 17.77
N LEU A 44 80.51 6.95 17.04
CA LEU A 44 80.64 7.29 15.63
C LEU A 44 79.56 6.59 14.78
N ALA A 45 79.33 5.30 15.01
CA ALA A 45 78.29 4.52 14.34
C ALA A 45 76.88 5.04 14.65
N ALA A 46 76.57 5.32 15.93
CA ALA A 46 75.25 5.82 16.32
C ALA A 46 74.92 7.16 15.64
N LEU A 47 75.86 8.11 15.63
CA LEU A 47 75.66 9.43 15.03
C LEU A 47 76.03 9.50 13.53
N GLY A 48 76.63 8.45 12.96
CA GLY A 48 76.98 8.34 11.54
C GLY A 48 78.13 9.24 11.08
N TYR A 49 78.98 9.73 12.00
CA TYR A 49 80.15 10.54 11.68
C TYR A 49 81.43 9.69 11.70
N SER A 50 82.47 10.09 10.98
CA SER A 50 83.83 9.63 11.26
C SER A 50 84.50 10.53 12.32
N LEU A 51 85.57 10.03 12.96
CA LEU A 51 86.28 10.82 13.98
C LEU A 51 86.85 12.12 13.40
N ASP A 52 87.41 12.06 12.18
CA ASP A 52 88.01 13.21 11.51
C ASP A 52 86.99 14.33 11.20
N GLU A 53 85.72 13.98 11.04
CA GLU A 53 84.65 14.96 10.80
C GLU A 53 84.28 15.77 12.06
N ILE A 54 84.48 15.18 13.24
CA ILE A 54 84.00 15.75 14.51
C ILE A 54 85.13 16.20 15.44
N LYS A 55 86.34 15.63 15.32
CA LYS A 55 87.48 15.97 16.18
C LYS A 55 87.87 17.43 15.98
N GLY A 56 88.08 18.15 17.08
CA GLY A 56 88.33 19.59 17.06
C GLY A 56 87.09 20.46 16.77
N LYS A 57 85.91 19.88 16.55
CA LYS A 57 84.65 20.62 16.48
C LYS A 57 84.01 20.71 17.87
N HIS A 58 83.19 21.74 18.07
CA HIS A 58 82.45 21.92 19.31
C HIS A 58 81.21 21.00 19.36
N HIS A 59 80.83 20.51 20.54
CA HIS A 59 79.67 19.64 20.77
C HIS A 59 78.36 20.17 20.15
N SER A 60 78.25 21.49 19.93
CA SER A 60 77.09 22.13 19.31
C SER A 60 76.74 21.58 17.92
N ILE A 61 77.65 20.86 17.24
CA ILE A 61 77.34 20.20 15.96
C ILE A 61 76.30 19.07 16.10
N PHE A 62 76.10 18.53 17.31
CA PHE A 62 75.19 17.41 17.57
C PHE A 62 73.81 17.85 18.07
N ILE A 63 73.49 19.14 18.10
CA ILE A 63 72.24 19.66 18.66
C ILE A 63 71.60 20.67 17.70
N ASP A 64 70.34 20.99 17.94
CA ASP A 64 69.65 22.02 17.20
C ASP A 64 70.32 23.39 17.40
N SER A 65 70.34 24.20 16.34
CA SER A 65 71.01 25.50 16.32
C SER A 65 70.40 26.51 17.31
N GLN A 66 69.12 26.39 17.65
CA GLN A 66 68.47 27.22 18.67
C GLN A 66 68.85 26.74 20.08
N GLU A 67 68.88 25.42 20.30
CA GLU A 67 69.31 24.83 21.57
C GLU A 67 70.75 25.23 21.90
N ALA A 68 71.65 25.23 20.90
CA ALA A 68 73.05 25.64 21.05
C ALA A 68 73.24 27.09 21.52
N LYS A 69 72.25 27.96 21.30
CA LYS A 69 72.27 29.38 21.70
C LYS A 69 71.57 29.64 23.03
N SER A 70 70.92 28.63 23.60
CA SER A 70 70.11 28.77 24.82
C SER A 70 70.96 29.00 26.08
N ASP A 71 70.38 29.66 27.07
CA ASP A 71 70.99 29.81 28.40
C ASP A 71 71.18 28.46 29.09
N ALA A 72 70.23 27.53 28.91
CA ALA A 72 70.31 26.18 29.46
C ALA A 72 71.56 25.44 28.95
N TYR A 73 71.88 25.57 27.66
CA TYR A 73 73.08 24.96 27.08
C TYR A 73 74.39 25.62 27.56
N ARG A 74 74.38 26.95 27.78
CA ARG A 74 75.52 27.64 28.40
C ARG A 74 75.75 27.17 29.84
N GLN A 75 74.69 27.06 30.63
CA GLN A 75 74.75 26.57 32.01
C GLN A 75 75.15 25.09 32.10
N PHE A 76 74.73 24.28 31.13
CA PHE A 76 75.12 22.87 31.00
C PHE A 76 76.65 22.73 30.97
N TRP A 77 77.31 23.42 30.04
CA TRP A 77 78.78 23.39 29.95
C TRP A 77 79.46 24.07 31.14
N ALA A 78 78.91 25.16 31.69
CA ALA A 78 79.45 25.79 32.89
C ALA A 78 79.42 24.83 34.11
N GLY A 79 78.37 24.00 34.24
CA GLY A 79 78.28 22.98 35.27
C GLY A 79 79.32 21.88 35.12
N LEU A 80 79.54 21.40 33.88
CA LEU A 80 80.58 20.41 33.59
C LEU A 80 81.99 20.96 33.87
N LYS A 81 82.25 22.22 33.50
CA LYS A 81 83.51 22.92 33.82
C LYS A 81 83.75 23.06 35.32
N SER A 82 82.70 23.15 36.13
CA SER A 82 82.82 23.20 37.60
C SER A 82 82.83 21.81 38.25
N GLY A 83 83.01 20.73 37.47
CA GLY A 83 83.13 19.35 37.97
C GLY A 83 81.80 18.65 38.24
N ARG A 84 80.65 19.26 37.93
CA ARG A 84 79.33 18.63 38.13
C ARG A 84 78.94 17.80 36.91
N TYR A 85 78.77 16.49 37.08
CA TYR A 85 78.25 15.63 36.02
C TYR A 85 76.78 15.92 35.71
N GLN A 86 76.33 15.57 34.51
CA GLN A 86 74.94 15.71 34.07
C GLN A 86 74.45 14.48 33.34
N SER A 87 73.23 14.02 33.63
CA SER A 87 72.64 12.83 33.01
C SER A 87 71.18 13.05 32.63
N GLY A 88 70.73 12.43 31.54
CA GLY A 88 69.35 12.51 31.08
C GLY A 88 69.13 11.88 29.71
N GLU A 89 67.91 12.01 29.20
CA GLU A 89 67.60 11.72 27.80
C GLU A 89 67.77 12.99 26.97
N PHE A 90 68.49 12.88 25.87
CA PHE A 90 68.80 14.01 25.02
C PHE A 90 68.48 13.69 23.57
N LYS A 91 67.82 14.63 22.90
CA LYS A 91 67.72 14.62 21.45
C LYS A 91 69.01 15.18 20.86
N ARG A 92 69.59 14.47 19.90
CA ARG A 92 70.77 14.90 19.14
C ARG A 92 70.50 14.78 17.65
N ILE A 93 71.28 15.53 16.89
CA ILE A 93 71.25 15.54 15.44
C ILE A 93 72.49 14.77 14.96
N ALA A 94 72.24 13.60 14.38
CA ALA A 94 73.23 12.78 13.70
C ALA A 94 73.52 13.35 12.29
N LYS A 95 74.53 12.80 11.62
CA LYS A 95 74.91 13.21 10.26
C LYS A 95 73.71 13.17 9.31
N GLY A 96 73.60 14.20 8.47
CA GLY A 96 72.50 14.35 7.52
C GLY A 96 71.18 14.85 8.13
N GLY A 97 71.19 15.36 9.37
CA GLY A 97 69.99 15.92 10.02
C GLY A 97 69.09 14.89 10.69
N ARG A 98 69.55 13.65 10.85
CA ARG A 98 68.77 12.56 11.45
C ARG A 98 68.66 12.74 12.96
N ASP A 99 67.43 12.75 13.47
CA ASP A 99 67.18 12.74 14.91
C ASP A 99 67.61 11.42 15.56
N ILE A 100 68.36 11.50 16.66
CA ILE A 100 68.69 10.39 17.54
C ILE A 100 68.38 10.78 18.99
N TRP A 101 67.72 9.88 19.72
CA TRP A 101 67.52 10.01 21.15
C TRP A 101 68.54 9.17 21.88
N ILE A 102 69.27 9.78 22.80
CA ILE A 102 70.29 9.11 23.60
C ILE A 102 69.99 9.27 25.07
N GLN A 103 70.11 8.19 25.84
CA GLN A 103 70.26 8.29 27.29
C GLN A 103 71.75 8.44 27.55
N ALA A 104 72.16 9.58 28.12
CA ALA A 104 73.57 9.90 28.29
C ALA A 104 73.91 10.46 29.66
N SER A 105 75.15 10.23 30.09
CA SER A 105 75.79 10.90 31.21
C SER A 105 77.07 11.59 30.73
N TYR A 106 77.23 12.86 31.04
CA TYR A 106 78.40 13.69 30.76
C TYR A 106 79.16 13.87 32.07
N ASN A 107 80.38 13.33 32.14
CA ASN A 107 81.13 13.17 33.38
C ASN A 107 82.47 13.89 33.28
N PRO A 108 82.67 14.99 34.02
CA PRO A 108 83.98 15.61 34.14
C PRO A 108 84.99 14.64 34.77
N VAL A 109 86.14 14.46 34.14
CA VAL A 109 87.27 13.71 34.67
C VAL A 109 88.15 14.68 35.45
N LEU A 110 88.50 14.32 36.69
CA LEU A 110 89.27 15.18 37.58
C LEU A 110 90.74 14.73 37.64
N ASN A 111 91.67 15.66 37.81
CA ASN A 111 93.07 15.37 38.11
C ASN A 111 93.26 14.97 39.59
N THR A 112 94.50 14.75 40.01
CA THR A 112 94.87 14.41 41.40
C THR A 112 94.54 15.51 42.41
N ASP A 113 94.47 16.76 41.95
CA ASP A 113 94.13 17.94 42.76
C ASP A 113 92.61 18.21 42.80
N GLY A 114 91.81 17.36 42.14
CA GLY A 114 90.35 17.46 42.09
C GLY A 114 89.80 18.44 41.04
N GLU A 115 90.66 18.97 40.17
CA GLU A 115 90.28 19.91 39.12
C GLU A 115 89.83 19.18 37.85
N PRO A 116 88.71 19.57 37.22
CA PRO A 116 88.28 19.00 35.94
C PRO A 116 89.32 19.21 34.84
N ILE A 117 89.63 18.16 34.07
CA ILE A 117 90.59 18.21 32.96
C ILE A 117 89.94 17.90 31.60
N CYS A 118 88.89 17.08 31.56
CA CYS A 118 88.11 16.80 30.36
C CYS A 118 86.71 16.31 30.74
N VAL A 119 85.84 16.08 29.76
CA VAL A 119 84.50 15.51 29.96
C VAL A 119 84.37 14.24 29.14
N VAL A 120 84.05 13.12 29.79
CA VAL A 120 83.72 11.85 29.14
C VAL A 120 82.21 11.65 29.18
N LYS A 121 81.61 11.48 28.01
CA LYS A 121 80.19 11.17 27.87
C LYS A 121 80.01 9.69 27.55
N TYR A 122 79.17 9.01 28.33
CA TYR A 122 78.64 7.68 28.00
C TYR A 122 77.21 7.83 27.50
N ALA A 123 76.87 7.13 26.43
CA ALA A 123 75.55 7.19 25.82
C ALA A 123 75.06 5.82 25.34
N THR A 124 73.75 5.62 25.42
CA THR A 124 73.02 4.51 24.79
C THR A 124 71.98 5.10 23.83
N ASP A 125 71.90 4.58 22.61
CA ASP A 125 70.84 4.94 21.66
C ASP A 125 69.50 4.34 22.11
N ILE A 126 68.55 5.21 22.45
CA ILE A 126 67.19 4.85 22.88
C ILE A 126 66.15 5.18 21.80
N THR A 127 66.57 5.55 20.59
CA THR A 127 65.66 5.94 19.50
C THR A 127 64.63 4.85 19.15
N PRO A 128 64.99 3.56 19.04
CA PRO A 128 64.01 2.50 18.77
C PRO A 128 62.95 2.40 19.88
N ALA A 129 63.37 2.46 21.15
CA ALA A 129 62.48 2.41 22.31
C ALA A 129 61.55 3.64 22.36
N LYS A 130 62.10 4.84 22.11
CA LYS A 130 61.32 6.09 22.09
C LYS A 130 60.28 6.10 20.97
N ARG A 131 60.64 5.66 19.76
CA ARG A 131 59.70 5.54 18.64
C ARG A 131 58.59 4.55 18.93
N ARG A 132 58.91 3.38 19.50
CA ARG A 132 57.90 2.38 19.87
C ARG A 132 56.93 2.94 20.91
N ALA A 133 57.42 3.60 21.95
CA ALA A 133 56.57 4.24 22.95
C ALA A 133 55.66 5.33 22.33
N MET A 134 56.17 6.13 21.39
CA MET A 134 55.37 7.12 20.66
C MET A 134 54.31 6.46 19.76
N GLU A 135 54.66 5.36 19.09
CA GLU A 135 53.74 4.61 18.24
C GLU A 135 52.61 3.96 19.06
N ASP A 136 52.96 3.33 20.19
CA ASP A 136 52.00 2.70 21.10
C ASP A 136 51.05 3.76 21.70
N ALA A 137 51.59 4.91 22.14
CA ALA A 137 50.78 6.04 22.59
C ALA A 137 49.86 6.57 21.47
N GLY A 138 50.37 6.67 20.23
CA GLY A 138 49.61 7.09 19.06
C GLY A 138 48.45 6.14 18.73
N LYS A 139 48.68 4.82 18.81
CA LYS A 139 47.65 3.78 18.60
C LYS A 139 46.55 3.87 19.67
N ILE A 140 46.92 3.98 20.95
CA ILE A 140 45.95 4.13 22.05
C ILE A 140 45.10 5.40 21.84
N ALA A 141 45.74 6.52 21.49
CA ALA A 141 45.02 7.76 21.20
C ALA A 141 44.09 7.64 19.99
N ALA A 142 44.47 6.88 18.95
CA ALA A 142 43.62 6.63 17.79
C ALA A 142 42.40 5.78 18.14
N ILE A 143 42.56 4.72 18.92
CA ILE A 143 41.45 3.90 19.43
C ILE A 143 40.52 4.76 20.29
N GLY A 144 41.07 5.57 21.19
CA GLY A 144 40.30 6.48 22.04
C GLY A 144 39.55 7.59 21.28
N ARG A 145 39.90 7.90 20.02
CA ARG A 145 39.10 8.79 19.17
C ARG A 145 37.94 8.07 18.48
N ALA A 146 38.11 6.79 18.17
CA ALA A 146 37.11 5.99 17.45
C ALA A 146 36.07 5.35 18.37
N GLN A 147 36.40 5.09 19.64
CA GLN A 147 35.55 4.35 20.58
C GLN A 147 35.41 5.08 21.91
N ALA A 148 34.30 4.83 22.60
CA ALA A 148 34.15 5.17 24.01
C ALA A 148 35.00 4.22 24.85
N VAL A 149 35.84 4.78 25.72
CA VAL A 149 36.77 4.03 26.58
C VAL A 149 36.57 4.42 28.03
N ILE A 150 36.50 3.43 28.90
CA ILE A 150 36.45 3.62 30.35
C ILE A 150 37.27 2.52 31.03
N GLU A 151 37.97 2.91 32.09
CA GLU A 151 38.81 2.03 32.89
C GLU A 151 38.22 1.81 34.27
N PHE A 152 38.33 0.56 34.75
CA PHE A 152 37.88 0.16 36.07
C PHE A 152 39.00 -0.55 36.84
N ALA A 153 39.01 -0.40 38.16
CA ALA A 153 39.66 -1.33 39.05
C ALA A 153 38.93 -2.69 39.03
N LEU A 154 39.57 -3.75 39.54
CA LEU A 154 39.00 -5.10 39.57
C LEU A 154 37.72 -5.23 40.40
N ASP A 155 37.51 -4.31 41.35
CA ASP A 155 36.28 -4.25 42.12
C ASP A 155 35.14 -3.52 41.39
N GLY A 156 35.39 -3.01 40.17
CA GLY A 156 34.44 -2.25 39.36
C GLY A 156 34.43 -0.73 39.61
N THR A 157 35.35 -0.21 40.43
CA THR A 157 35.52 1.24 40.65
C THR A 157 36.08 1.92 39.40
N ILE A 158 35.48 3.04 38.99
CA ILE A 158 35.85 3.81 37.80
C ILE A 158 37.14 4.59 38.05
N LEU A 159 38.16 4.35 37.22
CA LEU A 159 39.48 4.99 37.32
C LEU A 159 39.59 6.20 36.39
N ASP A 160 39.19 6.03 35.13
CA ASP A 160 39.26 7.07 34.11
C ASP A 160 38.28 6.78 32.95
N ALA A 161 37.94 7.80 32.17
CA ALA A 161 37.10 7.67 30.98
C ALA A 161 37.43 8.73 29.93
N ASN A 162 37.42 8.34 28.66
CA ASN A 162 37.67 9.26 27.56
C ASN A 162 36.44 10.15 27.26
N PRO A 163 36.61 11.26 26.52
CA PRO A 163 35.49 12.13 26.12
C PRO A 163 34.37 11.41 25.38
N GLY A 164 34.69 10.37 24.58
CA GLY A 164 33.69 9.57 23.86
C GLY A 164 32.73 8.84 24.80
N PHE A 165 33.24 8.22 25.87
CA PHE A 165 32.40 7.54 26.87
C PHE A 165 31.57 8.55 27.67
N LEU A 166 32.19 9.65 28.09
CA LEU A 166 31.54 10.72 28.83
C LEU A 166 30.37 11.33 28.03
N GLY A 167 30.59 11.60 26.74
CA GLY A 167 29.55 12.07 25.83
C GLY A 167 28.41 11.06 25.66
N ALA A 168 28.73 9.79 25.39
CA ALA A 168 27.73 8.74 25.21
C ALA A 168 26.85 8.55 26.46
N MET A 169 27.45 8.60 27.66
CA MET A 169 26.71 8.42 28.93
C MET A 169 26.13 9.72 29.51
N GLY A 170 26.58 10.88 29.03
CA GLY A 170 26.12 12.21 29.45
C GLY A 170 26.66 12.68 30.80
N TYR A 171 27.78 12.12 31.28
CA TYR A 171 28.41 12.49 32.55
C TYR A 171 29.73 13.23 32.31
N THR A 172 30.18 14.01 33.31
CA THR A 172 31.59 14.45 33.38
C THR A 172 32.45 13.41 34.10
N LEU A 173 33.78 13.49 33.94
CA LEU A 173 34.69 12.56 34.62
C LEU A 173 34.56 12.69 36.15
N ASP A 174 34.49 13.92 36.67
CA ASP A 174 34.37 14.19 38.11
C ASP A 174 33.08 13.59 38.71
N GLU A 175 32.02 13.46 37.90
CA GLU A 175 30.76 12.86 38.34
C GLU A 175 30.83 11.34 38.48
N ILE A 176 31.78 10.66 37.82
CA ILE A 176 31.82 9.19 37.76
C ILE A 176 33.09 8.59 38.36
N LYS A 177 34.21 9.32 38.38
CA LYS A 177 35.49 8.82 38.88
C LYS A 177 35.39 8.46 40.36
N GLY A 178 35.90 7.29 40.73
CA GLY A 178 35.80 6.73 42.08
C GLY A 178 34.44 6.12 42.42
N LYS A 179 33.44 6.20 41.53
CA LYS A 179 32.17 5.47 41.70
C LYS A 179 32.25 4.08 41.10
N HIS A 180 31.37 3.19 41.52
CA HIS A 180 31.31 1.83 41.00
C HIS A 180 30.48 1.75 39.70
N HIS A 181 30.90 0.91 38.75
CA HIS A 181 30.23 0.64 37.46
C HIS A 181 28.71 0.44 37.59
N SER A 182 28.25 -0.09 38.72
CA SER A 182 26.83 -0.36 38.98
C SER A 182 25.92 0.87 38.87
N MET A 183 26.46 2.09 38.83
CA MET A 183 25.68 3.29 38.53
C MET A 183 25.10 3.30 37.10
N PHE A 184 25.71 2.58 36.16
CA PHE A 184 25.28 2.51 34.75
C PHE A 184 24.29 1.37 34.46
N VAL A 185 23.82 0.65 35.47
CA VAL A 185 22.87 -0.46 35.30
C VAL A 185 21.63 -0.24 36.16
N THR A 186 20.55 -0.95 35.82
CA THR A 186 19.31 -0.88 36.60
C THR A 186 19.52 -1.45 38.02
N PRO A 187 18.70 -1.05 39.01
CA PRO A 187 18.74 -1.65 40.34
C PRO A 187 18.54 -3.18 40.33
N GLN A 188 17.68 -3.68 39.43
CA GLN A 188 17.43 -5.12 39.26
C GLN A 188 18.66 -5.86 38.73
N GLU A 189 19.31 -5.33 37.69
CA GLU A 189 20.53 -5.93 37.13
C GLU A 189 21.67 -5.92 38.16
N ARG A 190 21.86 -4.82 38.88
CA ARG A 190 22.86 -4.69 39.96
C ARG A 190 22.74 -5.79 41.02
N ALA A 191 21.52 -6.16 41.39
CA ALA A 191 21.26 -7.18 42.41
C ALA A 191 21.40 -8.63 41.87
N SER A 192 21.48 -8.81 40.55
CA SER A 192 21.44 -10.12 39.91
C SER A 192 22.70 -10.96 40.16
N ALA A 193 22.54 -12.29 40.13
CA ALA A 193 23.67 -13.21 40.15
C ALA A 193 24.56 -13.06 38.90
N ALA A 194 23.95 -12.79 37.74
CA ALA A 194 24.66 -12.56 36.49
C ALA A 194 25.63 -11.37 36.58
N TYR A 195 25.24 -10.27 37.23
CA TYR A 195 26.11 -9.10 37.41
C TYR A 195 27.30 -9.38 38.34
N ARG A 196 27.12 -10.21 39.38
CA ARG A 196 28.24 -10.66 40.24
C ARG A 196 29.20 -11.57 39.48
N GLU A 197 28.68 -12.53 38.74
CA GLU A 197 29.50 -13.45 37.93
C GLU A 197 30.23 -12.71 36.81
N PHE A 198 29.61 -11.70 36.20
CA PHE A 198 30.24 -10.82 35.21
C PHE A 198 31.58 -10.24 35.72
N TRP A 199 31.61 -9.68 36.93
CA TRP A 199 32.86 -9.17 37.51
C TRP A 199 33.81 -10.28 37.94
N ALA A 200 33.30 -11.42 38.41
CA ALA A 200 34.12 -12.57 38.74
C ALA A 200 34.89 -13.11 37.51
N GLN A 201 34.25 -13.15 36.33
CA GLN A 201 34.88 -13.52 35.06
C GLN A 201 36.01 -12.57 34.68
N LEU A 202 35.75 -11.25 34.73
CA LEU A 202 36.76 -10.24 34.43
C LEU A 202 37.97 -10.35 35.38
N ASN A 203 37.73 -10.66 36.66
CA ASN A 203 38.79 -10.85 37.65
C ASN A 203 39.59 -12.16 37.48
N ARG A 204 39.08 -13.11 36.69
CA ARG A 204 39.83 -14.30 36.23
C ARG A 204 40.63 -14.04 34.95
N GLY A 205 40.53 -12.85 34.37
CA GLY A 205 41.19 -12.48 33.12
C GLY A 205 40.37 -12.79 31.86
N GLU A 206 39.12 -13.24 32.02
CA GLU A 206 38.21 -13.50 30.90
C GLU A 206 37.67 -12.17 30.34
N TYR A 207 37.62 -12.00 29.03
CA TYR A 207 37.00 -10.82 28.41
C TYR A 207 35.55 -11.12 28.02
N LEU A 208 34.71 -10.09 28.04
CA LEU A 208 33.29 -10.21 27.72
C LEU A 208 32.87 -9.18 26.68
N ALA A 209 32.29 -9.64 25.57
CA ALA A 209 31.80 -8.81 24.49
C ALA A 209 30.31 -9.09 24.21
N SER A 210 29.47 -8.05 24.28
CA SER A 210 28.04 -8.16 23.98
C SER A 210 27.42 -6.79 23.75
N GLU A 211 26.14 -6.78 23.41
CA GLU A 211 25.32 -5.57 23.48
C GLU A 211 24.75 -5.42 24.88
N TYR A 212 24.86 -4.21 25.43
CA TYR A 212 24.39 -3.91 26.77
C TYR A 212 23.51 -2.68 26.79
N LYS A 213 22.42 -2.77 27.53
CA LYS A 213 21.65 -1.60 27.97
C LYS A 213 22.32 -0.99 29.19
N ARG A 214 22.56 0.31 29.15
CA ARG A 214 23.14 1.11 30.24
C ARG A 214 22.28 2.33 30.52
N ILE A 215 22.42 2.85 31.73
CA ILE A 215 21.69 4.02 32.22
C ILE A 215 22.68 5.19 32.29
N GLY A 216 22.47 6.17 31.42
CA GLY A 216 23.16 7.45 31.40
C GLY A 216 22.57 8.45 32.40
N LYS A 217 23.14 9.66 32.40
CA LYS A 217 22.69 10.75 33.26
C LYS A 217 21.21 11.06 33.02
N GLY A 218 20.48 11.33 34.11
CA GLY A 218 19.04 11.60 34.07
C GLY A 218 18.17 10.38 33.77
N GLY A 219 18.71 9.15 33.82
CA GLY A 219 17.95 7.92 33.56
C GLY A 219 17.85 7.55 32.08
N ARG A 220 18.57 8.26 31.19
CA ARG A 220 18.56 8.00 29.74
C ARG A 220 19.07 6.59 29.45
N GLU A 221 18.33 5.85 28.64
CA GLU A 221 18.77 4.55 28.16
C GLU A 221 19.83 4.72 27.06
N VAL A 222 20.93 3.98 27.19
CA VAL A 222 22.03 3.96 26.23
C VAL A 222 22.30 2.51 25.87
N TRP A 223 22.23 2.18 24.59
CA TRP A 223 22.61 0.87 24.07
C TRP A 223 24.03 0.94 23.55
N ILE A 224 24.88 0.04 24.02
CA ILE A 224 26.28 -0.02 23.62
C ILE A 224 26.64 -1.43 23.15
N LEU A 225 27.38 -1.51 22.05
CA LEU A 225 28.15 -2.70 21.72
C LEU A 225 29.50 -2.54 22.40
N ALA A 226 29.80 -3.37 23.41
CA ALA A 226 30.98 -3.19 24.24
C ALA A 226 31.76 -4.48 24.50
N SER A 227 33.08 -4.34 24.62
CA SER A 227 33.98 -5.36 25.12
C SER A 227 34.67 -4.89 26.39
N TYR A 228 34.64 -5.71 27.44
CA TYR A 228 35.33 -5.50 28.71
C TYR A 228 36.57 -6.40 28.74
N ASN A 229 37.75 -5.80 28.81
CA ASN A 229 39.03 -6.48 28.60
C ASN A 229 39.93 -6.29 29.82
N PRO A 230 40.17 -7.34 30.63
CA PRO A 230 41.14 -7.29 31.71
C PRO A 230 42.56 -7.02 31.18
N ILE A 231 43.30 -6.16 31.86
CA ILE A 231 44.71 -5.90 31.58
C ILE A 231 45.55 -6.66 32.60
N LEU A 232 46.51 -7.44 32.09
CA LEU A 232 47.32 -8.38 32.87
C LEU A 232 48.71 -7.78 33.13
N ASP A 233 49.29 -8.14 34.27
CA ASP A 233 50.70 -7.86 34.59
C ASP A 233 51.66 -8.85 33.90
N ASP A 234 52.95 -8.71 34.15
CA ASP A 234 54.02 -9.56 33.62
C ASP A 234 53.96 -11.02 34.10
N THR A 235 53.18 -11.29 35.14
CA THR A 235 52.89 -12.64 35.66
C THR A 235 51.54 -13.20 35.21
N GLY A 236 50.81 -12.46 34.35
CA GLY A 236 49.51 -12.84 33.83
C GLY A 236 48.33 -12.58 34.78
N ARG A 237 48.53 -11.86 35.88
CA ARG A 237 47.46 -11.52 36.83
C ARG A 237 46.73 -10.26 36.39
N PRO A 238 45.38 -10.25 36.33
CA PRO A 238 44.62 -9.04 36.06
C PRO A 238 44.88 -7.96 37.12
N PHE A 239 45.04 -6.70 36.72
CA PHE A 239 45.15 -5.57 37.66
C PHE A 239 44.18 -4.41 37.38
N LYS A 240 43.60 -4.34 36.17
CA LYS A 240 42.51 -3.41 35.83
C LYS A 240 41.67 -3.95 34.67
N VAL A 241 40.52 -3.32 34.40
CA VAL A 241 39.67 -3.66 33.25
C VAL A 241 39.52 -2.42 32.37
N VAL A 242 39.73 -2.57 31.05
CA VAL A 242 39.46 -1.54 30.05
C VAL A 242 38.28 -1.95 29.19
N LYS A 243 37.28 -1.09 29.11
CA LYS A 243 36.11 -1.29 28.27
C LYS A 243 36.20 -0.43 27.03
N PHE A 244 35.99 -1.03 25.86
CA PHE A 244 35.75 -0.34 24.60
C PHE A 244 34.29 -0.46 24.24
N ALA A 245 33.66 0.64 23.83
CA ALA A 245 32.25 0.68 23.50
C ALA A 245 31.96 1.56 22.29
N THR A 246 30.94 1.17 21.54
CA THR A 246 30.30 1.98 20.50
C THR A 246 28.85 2.20 20.92
N ASP A 247 28.41 3.46 20.92
CA ASP A 247 27.00 3.80 21.14
C ASP A 247 26.19 3.39 19.90
N VAL A 248 25.26 2.45 20.08
CA VAL A 248 24.36 1.93 19.04
C VAL A 248 22.91 2.32 19.31
N THR A 249 22.66 3.30 20.20
CA THR A 249 21.32 3.72 20.61
C THR A 249 20.49 4.19 19.42
N ALA A 250 21.04 5.05 18.57
CA ALA A 250 20.34 5.56 17.38
C ALA A 250 19.93 4.41 16.44
N GLN A 251 20.85 3.48 16.16
CA GLN A 251 20.61 2.33 15.30
C GLN A 251 19.55 1.38 15.89
N LYS A 252 19.57 1.16 17.22
CA LYS A 252 18.55 0.35 17.91
C LYS A 252 17.17 0.99 17.85
N LEU A 253 17.08 2.30 18.04
CA LEU A 253 15.82 3.04 17.94
C LEU A 253 15.27 3.01 16.51
N GLU A 254 16.12 3.22 15.51
CA GLU A 254 15.72 3.10 14.10
C GLU A 254 15.23 1.69 13.76
N THR A 255 15.95 0.65 14.20
CA THR A 255 15.52 -0.74 13.99
C THR A 255 14.17 -1.03 14.67
N ALA A 256 13.97 -0.52 15.89
CA ALA A 256 12.72 -0.67 16.62
C ALA A 256 11.56 0.10 15.95
N ASP A 257 11.82 1.30 15.43
CA ASP A 257 10.85 2.09 14.68
C ASP A 257 10.44 1.37 13.38
N LEU A 258 11.41 0.92 12.58
CA LEU A 258 11.14 0.14 11.36
C LEU A 258 10.35 -1.14 11.64
N ALA A 259 10.69 -1.87 12.70
CA ALA A 259 9.93 -3.05 13.13
C ALA A 259 8.50 -2.67 13.55
N GLY A 260 8.34 -1.56 14.28
CA GLY A 260 7.04 -1.03 14.68
C GLY A 260 6.16 -0.61 13.50
N GLN A 261 6.75 0.02 12.46
CA GLN A 261 6.04 0.37 11.24
C GLN A 261 5.53 -0.87 10.50
N ILE A 262 6.35 -1.92 10.37
CA ILE A 262 5.94 -3.19 9.73
C ILE A 262 4.79 -3.84 10.51
N ASP A 263 4.87 -3.87 11.84
CA ASP A 263 3.79 -4.40 12.70
C ASP A 263 2.49 -3.59 12.56
N ALA A 264 2.58 -2.26 12.47
CA ALA A 264 1.42 -1.39 12.25
C ALA A 264 0.73 -1.63 10.90
N ILE A 265 1.50 -1.88 9.84
CA ILE A 265 0.96 -2.30 8.53
C ILE A 265 0.26 -3.66 8.68
N GLY A 266 0.92 -4.61 9.34
CA GLY A 266 0.37 -5.95 9.59
C GLY A 266 -0.94 -5.97 10.39
N LYS A 267 -1.17 -4.98 11.26
CA LYS A 267 -2.44 -4.82 12.00
C LYS A 267 -3.61 -4.39 11.11
N SER A 268 -3.36 -3.61 10.06
CA SER A 268 -4.41 -3.01 9.25
C SER A 268 -4.64 -3.69 7.90
N GLN A 269 -3.61 -4.35 7.35
CA GLN A 269 -3.66 -4.97 6.02
C GLN A 269 -3.42 -6.48 6.10
N ALA A 270 -3.91 -7.20 5.09
CA ALA A 270 -3.53 -8.58 4.84
C ALA A 270 -2.12 -8.61 4.25
N VAL A 271 -1.20 -9.33 4.90
CA VAL A 271 0.20 -9.44 4.51
C VAL A 271 0.56 -10.90 4.33
N ILE A 272 1.19 -11.21 3.20
CA ILE A 272 1.72 -12.53 2.91
C ILE A 272 3.06 -12.42 2.18
N GLU A 273 3.99 -13.28 2.56
CA GLU A 273 5.30 -13.36 1.93
C GLU A 273 5.40 -14.63 1.08
N PHE A 274 5.99 -14.47 -0.09
CA PHE A 274 6.31 -15.56 -1.00
C PHE A 274 7.82 -15.62 -1.26
N GLY A 275 8.34 -16.82 -1.47
CA GLY A 275 9.60 -16.99 -2.19
C GLY A 275 9.50 -16.39 -3.59
N ILE A 276 10.64 -16.12 -4.22
CA ILE A 276 10.65 -15.53 -5.56
C ILE A 276 10.00 -16.45 -6.61
N ASP A 277 9.87 -17.73 -6.30
CA ASP A 277 9.19 -18.78 -7.06
C ASP A 277 7.67 -18.84 -6.82
N GLY A 278 7.12 -18.01 -5.92
CA GLY A 278 5.71 -17.98 -5.56
C GLY A 278 5.30 -18.91 -4.43
N THR A 279 6.24 -19.55 -3.74
CA THR A 279 5.97 -20.41 -2.58
C THR A 279 5.65 -19.59 -1.33
N VAL A 280 4.55 -19.86 -0.64
CA VAL A 280 4.16 -19.15 0.59
C VAL A 280 5.15 -19.42 1.73
N LEU A 281 5.69 -18.36 2.32
CA LEU A 281 6.62 -18.42 3.45
C LEU A 281 5.91 -18.19 4.78
N VAL A 282 5.16 -17.09 4.87
CA VAL A 282 4.39 -16.66 6.05
C VAL A 282 3.22 -15.78 5.61
N ALA A 283 2.15 -15.75 6.40
CA ALA A 283 1.04 -14.83 6.23
C ALA A 283 0.54 -14.39 7.61
N ASN A 284 0.01 -13.16 7.70
CA ASN A 284 -0.59 -12.65 8.93
C ASN A 284 -2.07 -13.06 9.07
N ASP A 285 -2.64 -12.85 10.25
CA ASP A 285 -4.02 -13.23 10.56
C ASP A 285 -5.05 -12.55 9.66
N ASN A 286 -4.81 -11.30 9.25
CA ASN A 286 -5.69 -10.57 8.32
C ASN A 286 -5.81 -11.30 6.97
N PHE A 287 -4.70 -11.78 6.40
CA PHE A 287 -4.71 -12.55 5.16
C PHE A 287 -5.43 -13.90 5.35
N LEU A 288 -5.12 -14.59 6.43
CA LEU A 288 -5.69 -15.89 6.77
C LEU A 288 -7.21 -15.81 6.95
N HIS A 289 -7.70 -14.80 7.68
CA HIS A 289 -9.13 -14.54 7.86
C HIS A 289 -9.83 -14.17 6.56
N ALA A 290 -9.23 -13.31 5.73
CA ALA A 290 -9.83 -12.90 4.46
C ALA A 290 -10.11 -14.11 3.55
N LEU A 291 -9.10 -14.98 3.37
CA LEU A 291 -9.20 -16.17 2.52
C LEU A 291 -9.75 -17.43 3.23
N GLY A 292 -9.89 -17.42 4.55
CA GLY A 292 -10.43 -18.54 5.34
C GLY A 292 -9.49 -19.73 5.50
N TYR A 293 -8.19 -19.54 5.36
CA TYR A 293 -7.17 -20.59 5.57
C TYR A 293 -6.41 -20.39 6.89
N THR A 294 -5.79 -21.44 7.39
CA THR A 294 -4.75 -21.38 8.42
C THR A 294 -3.36 -21.34 7.78
N LEU A 295 -2.35 -20.84 8.50
CA LEU A 295 -0.97 -20.81 7.99
C LEU A 295 -0.45 -22.21 7.66
N ALA A 296 -0.81 -23.22 8.45
CA ALA A 296 -0.38 -24.60 8.23
C ALA A 296 -0.92 -25.19 6.90
N GLU A 297 -2.08 -24.73 6.43
CA GLU A 297 -2.67 -25.20 5.16
C GLU A 297 -1.98 -24.61 3.93
N ILE A 298 -1.44 -23.39 4.05
CA ILE A 298 -0.91 -22.64 2.91
C ILE A 298 0.62 -22.57 2.87
N LYS A 299 1.31 -22.69 4.01
CA LYS A 299 2.77 -22.57 4.08
C LYS A 299 3.45 -23.67 3.24
N GLY A 300 4.40 -23.27 2.41
CA GLY A 300 5.08 -24.17 1.46
C GLY A 300 4.24 -24.54 0.23
N LYS A 301 3.01 -24.04 0.09
CA LYS A 301 2.22 -24.15 -1.14
C LYS A 301 2.51 -22.98 -2.06
N HIS A 302 2.26 -23.15 -3.35
CA HIS A 302 2.44 -22.09 -4.33
C HIS A 302 1.20 -21.18 -4.38
N HIS A 303 1.41 -19.88 -4.64
CA HIS A 303 0.38 -18.85 -4.77
C HIS A 303 -0.79 -19.24 -5.70
N SER A 304 -0.55 -20.13 -6.66
CA SER A 304 -1.56 -20.62 -7.61
C SER A 304 -2.79 -21.27 -6.97
N MET A 305 -2.71 -21.66 -5.69
CA MET A 305 -3.89 -22.16 -4.97
C MET A 305 -4.96 -21.09 -4.72
N PHE A 306 -4.60 -19.80 -4.79
CA PHE A 306 -5.51 -18.68 -4.53
C PHE A 306 -6.13 -18.08 -5.79
N VAL A 307 -5.86 -18.62 -6.97
CA VAL A 307 -6.35 -18.09 -8.25
C VAL A 307 -7.26 -19.10 -8.93
N GLU A 308 -8.09 -18.63 -9.86
CA GLU A 308 -8.94 -19.52 -10.64
C GLU A 308 -8.09 -20.44 -11.56
N PRO A 309 -8.55 -21.68 -11.85
CA PRO A 309 -7.81 -22.59 -12.72
C PRO A 309 -7.45 -21.99 -14.09
N ALA A 310 -8.37 -21.22 -14.69
CA ALA A 310 -8.13 -20.56 -15.97
C ALA A 310 -7.05 -19.47 -15.89
N GLU A 311 -7.00 -18.70 -14.80
CA GLU A 311 -5.95 -17.69 -14.56
C GLU A 311 -4.60 -18.38 -14.31
N ARG A 312 -4.57 -19.42 -13.47
CA ARG A 312 -3.36 -20.19 -13.14
C ARG A 312 -2.61 -20.67 -14.38
N ASP A 313 -3.35 -21.18 -15.35
CA ASP A 313 -2.80 -21.83 -16.54
C ASP A 313 -2.51 -20.82 -17.68
N SER A 314 -2.79 -19.53 -17.45
CA SER A 314 -2.62 -18.46 -18.43
C SER A 314 -1.16 -18.01 -18.61
N GLU A 315 -0.87 -17.44 -19.78
CA GLU A 315 0.41 -16.77 -20.03
C GLU A 315 0.61 -15.52 -19.16
N ALA A 316 -0.47 -14.78 -18.89
CA ALA A 316 -0.44 -13.60 -18.03
C ALA A 316 0.04 -13.93 -16.61
N TYR A 317 -0.40 -15.06 -16.04
CA TYR A 317 0.03 -15.50 -14.72
C TYR A 317 1.52 -15.90 -14.67
N ARG A 318 2.03 -16.55 -15.73
CA ARG A 318 3.47 -16.85 -15.85
C ARG A 318 4.30 -15.57 -15.96
N ARG A 319 3.86 -14.61 -16.79
CA ARG A 319 4.53 -13.31 -16.94
C ARG A 319 4.53 -12.51 -15.64
N PHE A 320 3.43 -12.54 -14.90
CA PHE A 320 3.30 -11.89 -13.58
C PHE A 320 4.43 -12.30 -12.63
N TRP A 321 4.70 -13.60 -12.47
CA TRP A 321 5.80 -14.06 -11.62
C TRP A 321 7.19 -13.76 -12.20
N ALA A 322 7.35 -13.81 -13.52
CA ALA A 322 8.61 -13.42 -14.17
C ALA A 322 8.95 -11.94 -13.95
N GLU A 323 7.94 -11.05 -13.95
CA GLU A 323 8.13 -9.62 -13.68
C GLU A 323 8.50 -9.36 -12.21
N LEU A 324 7.86 -10.05 -11.27
CA LEU A 324 8.22 -9.99 -9.84
C LEU A 324 9.65 -10.49 -9.61
N ALA A 325 10.04 -11.58 -10.27
CA ALA A 325 11.41 -12.11 -10.23
C ALA A 325 12.45 -11.15 -10.84
N ALA A 326 12.03 -10.26 -11.75
CA ALA A 326 12.84 -9.19 -12.30
C ALA A 326 12.82 -7.90 -11.44
N GLY A 327 12.17 -7.92 -10.27
CA GLY A 327 12.11 -6.79 -9.34
C GLY A 327 11.02 -5.76 -9.66
N LYS A 328 10.12 -6.04 -10.62
CA LYS A 328 9.02 -5.15 -10.96
C LYS A 328 7.83 -5.43 -10.04
N TYR A 329 7.42 -4.45 -9.25
CA TYR A 329 6.22 -4.59 -8.43
C TYR A 329 4.95 -4.57 -9.31
N GLN A 330 3.89 -5.18 -8.81
CA GLN A 330 2.58 -5.17 -9.46
C GLN A 330 1.50 -4.76 -8.45
N ALA A 331 0.58 -3.90 -8.87
CA ALA A 331 -0.56 -3.50 -8.07
C ALA A 331 -1.83 -3.46 -8.92
N ALA A 332 -2.89 -4.14 -8.46
CA ALA A 332 -4.20 -4.15 -9.10
C ALA A 332 -5.28 -4.62 -8.12
N GLU A 333 -6.53 -4.59 -8.59
CA GLU A 333 -7.62 -5.35 -7.99
C GLU A 333 -7.61 -6.77 -8.56
N TYR A 334 -7.64 -7.77 -7.67
CA TYR A 334 -7.57 -9.18 -8.04
C TYR A 334 -8.72 -9.96 -7.41
N LYS A 335 -9.30 -10.88 -8.19
CA LYS A 335 -10.16 -11.94 -7.67
C LYS A 335 -9.29 -13.09 -7.16
N ARG A 336 -9.57 -13.58 -5.96
CA ARG A 336 -8.89 -14.72 -5.34
C ARG A 336 -9.89 -15.71 -4.80
N ILE A 337 -9.45 -16.96 -4.72
CA ILE A 337 -10.25 -18.10 -4.29
C ILE A 337 -9.76 -18.53 -2.89
N GLY A 338 -10.60 -18.26 -1.90
CA GLY A 338 -10.45 -18.70 -0.52
C GLY A 338 -10.86 -20.16 -0.32
N LYS A 339 -10.78 -20.60 0.93
CA LYS A 339 -11.15 -21.96 1.34
C LYS A 339 -12.62 -22.23 0.99
N GLY A 340 -12.89 -23.44 0.50
CA GLY A 340 -14.23 -23.85 0.09
C GLY A 340 -14.76 -23.15 -1.17
N GLY A 341 -13.89 -22.52 -1.96
CA GLY A 341 -14.30 -21.82 -3.19
C GLY A 341 -14.82 -20.40 -2.96
N LYS A 342 -14.68 -19.85 -1.75
CA LYS A 342 -15.10 -18.48 -1.42
C LYS A 342 -14.39 -17.48 -2.33
N GLU A 343 -15.15 -16.69 -3.08
CA GLU A 343 -14.59 -15.59 -3.85
C GLU A 343 -14.22 -14.43 -2.92
N VAL A 344 -13.01 -13.89 -3.09
CA VAL A 344 -12.50 -12.76 -2.33
C VAL A 344 -11.89 -11.78 -3.31
N TRP A 345 -12.37 -10.55 -3.31
CA TRP A 345 -11.74 -9.47 -4.07
C TRP A 345 -10.77 -8.72 -3.17
N ILE A 346 -9.58 -8.47 -3.70
CA ILE A 346 -8.54 -7.75 -2.98
C ILE A 346 -7.96 -6.66 -3.85
N GLN A 347 -7.73 -5.49 -3.26
CA GLN A 347 -6.79 -4.53 -3.81
C GLN A 347 -5.42 -4.85 -3.23
N ALA A 348 -4.47 -5.26 -4.06
CA ALA A 348 -3.19 -5.76 -3.58
C ALA A 348 -2.00 -5.21 -4.37
N SER A 349 -0.87 -5.05 -3.68
CA SER A 349 0.44 -4.79 -4.26
C SER A 349 1.41 -5.91 -3.90
N TYR A 350 2.11 -6.44 -4.91
CA TYR A 350 3.14 -7.47 -4.79
C TYR A 350 4.49 -6.79 -4.97
N ASN A 351 5.30 -6.76 -3.92
CA ASN A 351 6.51 -5.95 -3.83
C ASN A 351 7.73 -6.87 -3.65
N PRO A 352 8.57 -7.04 -4.69
CA PRO A 352 9.82 -7.77 -4.56
C PRO A 352 10.77 -7.09 -3.56
N ILE A 353 11.35 -7.87 -2.65
CA ILE A 353 12.37 -7.41 -1.71
C ILE A 353 13.74 -7.82 -2.25
N LEU A 354 14.63 -6.84 -2.31
CA LEU A 354 15.97 -6.97 -2.85
C LEU A 354 16.98 -7.28 -1.74
N ASP A 355 18.01 -8.06 -2.07
CA ASP A 355 19.18 -8.25 -1.22
C ASP A 355 20.14 -7.05 -1.30
N LEU A 356 21.27 -7.12 -0.58
CA LEU A 356 22.30 -6.07 -0.58
C LEU A 356 22.96 -5.83 -1.96
N ASN A 357 22.81 -6.75 -2.91
CA ASN A 357 23.30 -6.63 -4.28
C ASN A 357 22.19 -6.19 -5.26
N GLY A 358 21.00 -5.86 -4.78
CA GLY A 358 19.86 -5.46 -5.59
C GLY A 358 19.12 -6.62 -6.26
N LYS A 359 19.41 -7.88 -5.91
CA LYS A 359 18.74 -9.05 -6.48
C LYS A 359 17.45 -9.37 -5.71
N PRO A 360 16.29 -9.53 -6.38
CA PRO A 360 15.05 -9.98 -5.73
C PRO A 360 15.22 -11.37 -5.11
N PHE A 361 14.82 -11.53 -3.85
CA PHE A 361 14.88 -12.84 -3.15
C PHE A 361 13.55 -13.30 -2.55
N LYS A 362 12.61 -12.38 -2.30
CA LYS A 362 11.25 -12.71 -1.85
C LYS A 362 10.26 -11.66 -2.36
N VAL A 363 8.97 -11.94 -2.27
CA VAL A 363 7.89 -11.00 -2.59
C VAL A 363 7.03 -10.80 -1.35
N VAL A 364 6.81 -9.55 -0.94
CA VAL A 364 5.85 -9.20 0.11
C VAL A 364 4.62 -8.61 -0.55
N LYS A 365 3.47 -9.22 -0.30
CA LYS A 365 2.18 -8.73 -0.77
C LYS A 365 1.44 -8.06 0.36
N TYR A 366 0.99 -6.84 0.10
CA TYR A 366 0.05 -6.11 0.92
C TYR A 366 -1.31 -6.10 0.25
N ALA A 367 -2.38 -6.38 0.97
CA ALA A 367 -3.72 -6.47 0.42
C ALA A 367 -4.78 -5.94 1.38
N THR A 368 -5.81 -5.35 0.79
CA THR A 368 -7.06 -4.98 1.46
C THR A 368 -8.19 -5.80 0.87
N ASP A 369 -9.02 -6.42 1.70
CA ASP A 369 -10.24 -7.10 1.26
C ASP A 369 -11.28 -6.07 0.81
N THR A 370 -11.53 -6.02 -0.50
CA THR A 370 -12.49 -5.12 -1.14
C THR A 370 -13.76 -5.86 -1.59
N THR A 371 -13.97 -7.11 -1.16
CA THR A 371 -15.09 -7.97 -1.58
C THR A 371 -16.43 -7.26 -1.44
N ARG A 372 -16.68 -6.61 -0.30
CA ARG A 372 -17.93 -5.87 -0.07
C ARG A 372 -18.12 -4.73 -1.07
N GLN A 373 -17.06 -3.97 -1.35
CA GLN A 373 -17.12 -2.81 -2.25
C GLN A 373 -17.37 -3.27 -3.69
N VAL A 374 -16.67 -4.33 -4.13
CA VAL A 374 -16.87 -4.90 -5.47
C VAL A 374 -18.27 -5.47 -5.63
N LEU A 375 -18.79 -6.20 -4.63
CA LEU A 375 -20.16 -6.73 -4.68
C LEU A 375 -21.22 -5.63 -4.71
N ILE A 376 -21.03 -4.54 -3.96
CA ILE A 376 -21.92 -3.36 -4.02
C ILE A 376 -21.85 -2.73 -5.41
N ARG A 377 -20.65 -2.54 -5.97
CA ARG A 377 -20.47 -1.97 -7.32
C ARG A 377 -21.19 -2.81 -8.38
N LEU A 378 -20.98 -4.13 -8.38
CA LEU A 378 -21.65 -5.05 -9.32
C LEU A 378 -23.18 -5.07 -9.11
N GLY A 379 -23.63 -5.01 -7.86
CA GLY A 379 -25.05 -4.89 -7.53
C GLY A 379 -25.68 -3.62 -8.09
N ASN A 380 -25.02 -2.48 -7.91
CA ASN A 380 -25.47 -1.18 -8.42
C ASN A 380 -25.52 -1.15 -9.95
N GLU A 381 -24.52 -1.71 -10.64
CA GLU A 381 -24.54 -1.82 -12.11
C GLU A 381 -25.72 -2.65 -12.60
N ARG A 382 -26.02 -3.77 -11.92
CA ARG A 382 -27.17 -4.62 -12.25
C ARG A 382 -28.49 -3.89 -12.04
N VAL A 383 -28.63 -3.19 -10.92
CA VAL A 383 -29.84 -2.39 -10.62
C VAL A 383 -30.01 -1.27 -11.64
N ARG A 384 -28.93 -0.60 -12.05
CA ARG A 384 -28.98 0.43 -13.11
C ARG A 384 -29.49 -0.14 -14.43
N GLY A 385 -28.94 -1.27 -14.88
CA GLY A 385 -29.40 -1.94 -16.10
C GLY A 385 -30.87 -2.36 -16.03
N MET A 386 -31.34 -2.81 -14.87
CA MET A 386 -32.77 -3.09 -14.66
C MET A 386 -33.63 -1.82 -14.74
N MET A 387 -33.21 -0.72 -14.13
CA MET A 387 -33.93 0.57 -14.18
C MET A 387 -34.02 1.10 -15.61
N GLU A 388 -32.94 1.04 -16.39
CA GLU A 388 -32.90 1.42 -17.80
C GLU A 388 -33.92 0.59 -18.61
N SER A 389 -33.97 -0.73 -18.37
CA SER A 389 -34.94 -1.61 -19.04
C SER A 389 -36.40 -1.31 -18.66
N VAL A 390 -36.69 -0.98 -17.41
CA VAL A 390 -38.06 -0.62 -16.97
C VAL A 390 -38.46 0.74 -17.52
N ALA A 391 -37.55 1.72 -17.56
CA ALA A 391 -37.81 3.03 -18.16
C ALA A 391 -38.14 2.91 -19.66
N ALA A 392 -37.37 2.13 -20.41
CA ALA A 392 -37.65 1.85 -21.82
C ALA A 392 -39.02 1.18 -22.01
N GLY A 393 -39.35 0.19 -21.18
CA GLY A 393 -40.66 -0.46 -21.20
C GLY A 393 -41.82 0.50 -20.87
N ALA A 394 -41.63 1.44 -19.94
CA ALA A 394 -42.62 2.46 -19.62
C ALA A 394 -42.82 3.48 -20.76
N GLU A 395 -41.78 3.84 -21.49
CA GLU A 395 -41.90 4.69 -22.68
C GLU A 395 -42.67 4.00 -23.81
N GLU A 396 -42.39 2.72 -24.05
CA GLU A 396 -43.10 1.90 -25.05
C GLU A 396 -44.58 1.73 -24.67
N LEU A 397 -44.88 1.44 -23.40
CA LEU A 397 -46.25 1.38 -22.89
C LEU A 397 -47.00 2.71 -23.04
N ASN A 398 -46.35 3.85 -22.77
CA ASN A 398 -46.96 5.17 -22.98
C ASN A 398 -47.30 5.41 -24.45
N ALA A 399 -46.47 4.96 -25.38
CA ALA A 399 -46.77 5.04 -26.81
C ALA A 399 -48.00 4.18 -27.16
N SER A 400 -48.04 2.92 -26.70
CA SER A 400 -49.20 2.04 -26.89
C SER A 400 -50.49 2.60 -26.28
N VAL A 401 -50.42 3.20 -25.09
CA VAL A 401 -51.57 3.85 -24.43
C VAL A 401 -52.13 5.00 -25.28
N ARG A 402 -51.27 5.81 -25.90
CA ARG A 402 -51.71 6.89 -26.82
C ARG A 402 -52.41 6.31 -28.05
N GLU A 403 -51.84 5.29 -28.68
CA GLU A 403 -52.45 4.63 -29.84
C GLU A 403 -53.81 4.02 -29.51
N ILE A 404 -53.94 3.36 -28.35
CA ILE A 404 -55.22 2.81 -27.89
C ILE A 404 -56.21 3.96 -27.65
N SER A 405 -55.81 5.04 -26.98
CA SER A 405 -56.69 6.20 -26.72
C SER A 405 -57.23 6.82 -28.02
N GLU A 406 -56.38 6.96 -29.04
CA GLU A 406 -56.79 7.42 -30.38
C GLU A 406 -57.77 6.45 -31.03
N ALA A 407 -57.48 5.14 -30.97
CA ALA A 407 -58.36 4.10 -31.50
C ALA A 407 -59.72 4.07 -30.78
N MET A 408 -59.77 4.30 -29.47
CA MET A 408 -61.01 4.38 -28.69
C MET A 408 -61.85 5.60 -29.10
N THR A 409 -61.19 6.75 -29.30
CA THR A 409 -61.87 7.98 -29.77
C THR A 409 -62.53 7.76 -31.12
N LYS A 410 -61.79 7.16 -32.07
CA LYS A 410 -62.30 6.80 -33.40
C LYS A 410 -63.42 5.75 -33.34
N SER A 411 -63.30 4.77 -32.46
CA SER A 411 -64.33 3.75 -32.24
C SER A 411 -65.62 4.36 -31.71
N ARG A 412 -65.52 5.34 -30.80
CA ARG A 412 -66.67 6.09 -30.28
C ARG A 412 -67.38 6.88 -31.37
N GLU A 413 -66.62 7.60 -32.20
CA GLU A 413 -67.17 8.35 -33.34
C GLU A 413 -67.89 7.42 -34.33
N THR A 414 -67.28 6.28 -34.64
CA THR A 414 -67.84 5.26 -35.54
C THR A 414 -69.15 4.69 -34.97
N ALA A 415 -69.19 4.39 -33.67
CA ALA A 415 -70.40 3.90 -33.01
C ALA A 415 -71.53 4.94 -33.04
N LEU A 416 -71.22 6.22 -32.78
CA LEU A 416 -72.20 7.32 -32.86
C LEU A 416 -72.74 7.50 -34.29
N SER A 417 -71.87 7.44 -35.29
CA SER A 417 -72.27 7.49 -36.70
C SER A 417 -73.22 6.33 -37.04
N ALA A 418 -72.90 5.11 -36.61
CA ALA A 418 -73.72 3.94 -36.86
C ALA A 418 -75.10 4.02 -36.19
N VAL A 419 -75.21 4.61 -34.98
CA VAL A 419 -76.52 4.90 -34.38
C VAL A 419 -77.33 5.85 -35.27
N GLY A 420 -76.72 6.90 -35.81
CA GLY A 420 -77.38 7.82 -36.72
C GLY A 420 -77.88 7.16 -38.00
N GLU A 421 -77.11 6.24 -38.59
CA GLU A 421 -77.53 5.46 -39.76
C GLU A 421 -78.70 4.52 -39.43
N VAL A 422 -78.67 3.86 -38.28
CA VAL A 422 -79.76 2.98 -37.83
C VAL A 422 -81.05 3.78 -37.58
N ASP A 423 -80.95 4.95 -36.95
CA ASP A 423 -82.12 5.82 -36.72
C ASP A 423 -82.70 6.35 -38.05
N ALA A 424 -81.85 6.66 -39.03
CA ALA A 424 -82.31 7.04 -40.37
C ALA A 424 -83.00 5.89 -41.10
N ALA A 425 -82.45 4.67 -41.02
CA ALA A 425 -83.05 3.48 -41.60
C ALA A 425 -84.39 3.11 -40.91
N ASP A 426 -84.48 3.26 -39.59
CA ASP A 426 -85.71 3.05 -38.82
C ASP A 426 -86.80 4.02 -39.25
N GLY A 427 -86.45 5.31 -39.43
CA GLY A 427 -87.35 6.31 -39.99
C GLY A 427 -87.83 5.98 -41.40
N GLN A 428 -86.98 5.43 -42.26
CA GLN A 428 -87.36 4.99 -43.61
C GLN A 428 -88.30 3.78 -43.56
N ALA A 429 -88.02 2.80 -42.70
CA ALA A 429 -88.87 1.62 -42.53
C ALA A 429 -90.27 1.99 -42.00
N ASN A 430 -90.34 2.92 -41.04
CA ASN A 430 -91.62 3.43 -40.52
C ASN A 430 -92.43 4.16 -41.61
N ARG A 431 -91.79 4.98 -42.44
CA ARG A 431 -92.47 5.63 -43.59
C ARG A 431 -92.98 4.62 -44.62
N LEU A 432 -92.26 3.52 -44.81
CA LEU A 432 -92.66 2.42 -45.70
C LEU A 432 -93.91 1.72 -45.16
N ASN A 433 -93.96 1.47 -43.85
CA ASN A 433 -95.12 0.92 -43.15
C ASN A 433 -96.34 1.87 -43.23
N GLU A 434 -96.16 3.18 -43.03
CA GLU A 434 -97.21 4.18 -43.21
C GLU A 434 -97.74 4.22 -44.66
N ALA A 435 -96.86 4.16 -45.66
CA ALA A 435 -97.24 4.14 -47.06
C ALA A 435 -98.03 2.86 -47.42
N ALA A 436 -97.61 1.71 -46.91
CA ALA A 436 -98.32 0.44 -47.08
C ALA A 436 -99.71 0.45 -46.42
N GLN A 437 -99.86 1.04 -45.22
CA GLN A 437 -101.16 1.24 -44.59
C GLN A 437 -102.08 2.16 -45.41
N ALA A 438 -101.55 3.27 -45.93
CA ALA A 438 -102.32 4.16 -46.81
C ALA A 438 -102.77 3.44 -48.09
N MET A 439 -101.89 2.60 -48.68
CA MET A 439 -102.24 1.78 -49.84
C MET A 439 -103.32 0.74 -49.52
N THR A 440 -103.33 0.18 -48.31
CA THR A 440 -104.39 -0.75 -47.86
C THR A 440 -105.76 -0.08 -47.95
N GLY A 441 -105.89 1.16 -47.47
CA GLY A 441 -107.15 1.92 -47.56
C GLY A 441 -107.57 2.23 -49.01
N ILE A 442 -106.61 2.45 -49.92
CA ILE A 442 -106.91 2.63 -51.35
C ILE A 442 -107.41 1.31 -51.97
N VAL A 443 -106.78 0.19 -51.65
CA VAL A 443 -107.17 -1.14 -52.12
C VAL A 443 -108.57 -1.49 -51.64
N GLU A 444 -108.90 -1.23 -50.38
CA GLU A 444 -110.25 -1.40 -49.83
C GLU A 444 -111.29 -0.57 -50.59
N LEU A 445 -110.99 0.72 -50.84
CA LEU A 445 -111.88 1.60 -51.62
C LEU A 445 -112.09 1.08 -53.05
N ILE A 446 -111.03 0.65 -53.74
CA ILE A 446 -111.14 0.04 -55.07
C ILE A 446 -111.97 -1.25 -55.00
N GLY A 447 -111.78 -2.06 -53.96
CA GLY A 447 -112.60 -3.25 -53.69
C GLY A 447 -114.10 -2.90 -53.57
N HIS A 448 -114.44 -1.83 -52.85
CA HIS A 448 -115.82 -1.32 -52.77
C HIS A 448 -116.35 -0.85 -54.12
N ILE A 449 -115.56 -0.10 -54.90
CA ILE A 449 -115.95 0.40 -56.22
C ILE A 449 -116.18 -0.75 -57.20
N THR A 450 -115.25 -1.71 -57.28
CA THR A 450 -115.39 -2.89 -58.15
C THR A 450 -116.60 -3.73 -57.75
N GLY A 451 -116.88 -3.87 -56.45
CA GLY A 451 -118.11 -4.48 -55.93
C GLY A 451 -119.38 -3.76 -56.42
N GLN A 452 -119.41 -2.43 -56.35
CA GLN A 452 -120.53 -1.62 -56.87
C GLN A 452 -120.67 -1.73 -58.40
N ILE A 453 -119.58 -1.67 -59.15
CA ILE A 453 -119.58 -1.82 -60.62
C ILE A 453 -120.13 -3.20 -61.00
N ASN A 454 -119.72 -4.26 -60.29
CA ASN A 454 -120.23 -5.61 -60.52
C ASN A 454 -121.75 -5.72 -60.25
N LEU A 455 -122.26 -5.05 -59.21
CA LEU A 455 -123.70 -4.97 -58.92
C LEU A 455 -124.47 -4.15 -59.98
N LEU A 456 -123.91 -3.03 -60.45
CA LEU A 456 -124.49 -2.24 -61.53
C LEU A 456 -124.51 -3.02 -62.85
N ALA A 457 -123.44 -3.74 -63.17
CA ALA A 457 -123.36 -4.61 -64.32
C ALA A 457 -124.37 -5.76 -64.24
N LEU A 458 -124.58 -6.33 -63.04
CA LEU A 458 -125.62 -7.33 -62.79
C LEU A 458 -127.02 -6.75 -63.03
N ASN A 459 -127.32 -5.56 -62.51
CA ASN A 459 -128.60 -4.88 -62.74
C ASN A 459 -128.82 -4.58 -64.23
N ALA A 460 -127.77 -4.11 -64.94
CA ALA A 460 -127.81 -3.89 -66.38
C ALA A 460 -128.03 -5.20 -67.17
N THR A 461 -127.45 -6.30 -66.72
CA THR A 461 -127.67 -7.64 -67.31
C THR A 461 -129.14 -8.08 -67.15
N ILE A 462 -129.74 -7.84 -65.98
CA ILE A 462 -131.15 -8.15 -65.71
C ILE A 462 -132.07 -7.31 -66.59
N GLU A 463 -131.84 -5.99 -66.66
CA GLU A 463 -132.69 -5.09 -67.46
C GLU A 463 -132.54 -5.36 -68.97
N SER A 464 -131.33 -5.70 -69.43
CA SER A 464 -131.10 -6.17 -70.79
C SER A 464 -131.86 -7.45 -71.12
N ALA A 465 -131.92 -8.42 -70.20
CA ALA A 465 -132.73 -9.63 -70.37
C ALA A 465 -134.25 -9.33 -70.42
N ARG A 466 -134.69 -8.29 -69.72
CA ARG A 466 -136.09 -7.83 -69.68
C ARG A 466 -136.52 -7.11 -70.97
N ALA A 467 -135.60 -6.45 -71.66
CA ALA A 467 -135.84 -5.73 -72.92
C ALA A 467 -135.92 -6.62 -74.18
N GLY A 468 -135.70 -7.94 -74.07
CA GLY A 468 -135.85 -8.90 -75.17
C GLY A 468 -134.89 -8.67 -76.35
N GLU A 469 -135.39 -8.77 -77.60
CA GLU A 469 -134.57 -8.61 -78.82
C GLU A 469 -133.89 -7.23 -78.91
N ALA A 470 -134.50 -6.17 -78.36
CA ALA A 470 -133.91 -4.81 -78.34
C ALA A 470 -132.75 -4.64 -77.35
N GLY A 471 -132.59 -5.57 -76.39
CA GLY A 471 -131.59 -5.51 -75.32
C GLY A 471 -130.27 -6.23 -75.61
N ARG A 472 -130.15 -6.97 -76.73
CA ARG A 472 -128.98 -7.84 -77.03
C ARG A 472 -127.63 -7.11 -77.00
N GLY A 473 -127.53 -5.92 -77.58
CA GLY A 473 -126.30 -5.12 -77.57
C GLY A 473 -125.90 -4.67 -76.15
N PHE A 474 -126.89 -4.32 -75.32
CA PHE A 474 -126.68 -3.98 -73.91
C PHE A 474 -126.27 -5.20 -73.07
N ALA A 475 -126.71 -6.41 -73.40
CA ALA A 475 -126.33 -7.64 -72.69
C ALA A 475 -124.83 -7.90 -72.77
N VAL A 476 -124.26 -7.71 -73.98
CA VAL A 476 -122.82 -7.90 -74.23
C VAL A 476 -122.00 -6.90 -73.42
N VAL A 477 -122.39 -5.62 -73.45
CA VAL A 477 -121.71 -4.57 -72.68
C VAL A 477 -121.81 -4.84 -71.17
N ALA A 478 -122.99 -5.23 -70.66
CA ALA A 478 -123.17 -5.54 -69.24
C ALA A 478 -122.32 -6.75 -68.79
N SER A 479 -122.23 -7.80 -69.62
CA SER A 479 -121.36 -8.95 -69.35
C SER A 479 -119.88 -8.56 -69.39
N GLU A 480 -119.47 -7.68 -70.30
CA GLU A 480 -118.09 -7.20 -70.40
C GLU A 480 -117.70 -6.35 -69.19
N VAL A 481 -118.57 -5.44 -68.76
CA VAL A 481 -118.37 -4.64 -67.53
C VAL A 481 -118.30 -5.54 -66.30
N LYS A 482 -119.14 -6.59 -66.23
CA LYS A 482 -119.10 -7.58 -65.14
C LYS A 482 -117.77 -8.36 -65.12
N ASN A 483 -117.28 -8.77 -66.28
CA ASN A 483 -115.99 -9.45 -66.40
C ASN A 483 -114.83 -8.53 -66.01
N LEU A 484 -114.82 -7.27 -66.46
CA LEU A 484 -113.84 -6.27 -66.05
C LEU A 484 -113.88 -6.03 -64.54
N ALA A 485 -115.06 -5.93 -63.93
CA ALA A 485 -115.20 -5.73 -62.49
C ALA A 485 -114.63 -6.91 -61.69
N ASN A 486 -114.83 -8.15 -62.16
CA ASN A 486 -114.25 -9.34 -61.53
C ASN A 486 -112.72 -9.41 -61.71
N GLN A 487 -112.20 -9.07 -62.89
CA GLN A 487 -110.75 -8.98 -63.12
C GLN A 487 -110.11 -7.89 -62.25
N ALA A 488 -110.75 -6.73 -62.15
CA ALA A 488 -110.31 -5.65 -61.29
C ALA A 488 -110.30 -6.09 -59.81
N LYS A 489 -111.36 -6.75 -59.33
CA LYS A 489 -111.40 -7.32 -57.98
C LYS A 489 -110.25 -8.30 -57.73
N GLN A 490 -110.01 -9.25 -58.63
CA GLN A 490 -108.90 -10.20 -58.48
C GLN A 490 -107.53 -9.51 -58.46
N ALA A 491 -107.35 -8.46 -59.26
CA ALA A 491 -106.12 -7.65 -59.23
C ALA A 491 -105.99 -6.90 -57.91
N THR A 492 -107.07 -6.33 -57.39
CA THR A 492 -107.12 -5.65 -56.08
C THR A 492 -106.82 -6.61 -54.93
N ASP A 493 -107.38 -7.82 -54.92
CA ASP A 493 -107.11 -8.85 -53.91
C ASP A 493 -105.61 -9.24 -53.91
N LYS A 494 -104.99 -9.38 -55.10
CA LYS A 494 -103.54 -9.64 -55.23
C LYS A 494 -102.69 -8.47 -54.71
N ILE A 495 -103.08 -7.23 -55.01
CA ILE A 495 -102.36 -6.04 -54.50
C ILE A 495 -102.47 -5.99 -52.97
N GLY A 496 -103.64 -6.32 -52.40
CA GLY A 496 -103.83 -6.41 -50.95
C GLY A 496 -102.85 -7.39 -50.30
N ALA A 497 -102.72 -8.60 -50.86
CA ALA A 497 -101.78 -9.60 -50.37
C ALA A 497 -100.31 -9.13 -50.41
N GLU A 498 -99.91 -8.39 -51.46
CA GLU A 498 -98.53 -7.86 -51.52
C GLU A 498 -98.28 -6.69 -50.57
N ILE A 499 -99.31 -5.91 -50.24
CA ILE A 499 -99.19 -4.87 -49.21
C ILE A 499 -99.05 -5.51 -47.82
N GLU A 500 -99.78 -6.58 -47.52
CA GLU A 500 -99.62 -7.33 -46.27
C GLU A 500 -98.21 -7.92 -46.15
N ASN A 501 -97.68 -8.50 -47.23
CA ASN A 501 -96.31 -9.01 -47.28
C ASN A 501 -95.28 -7.89 -47.05
N LEU A 502 -95.46 -6.73 -47.70
CA LEU A 502 -94.60 -5.55 -47.48
C LEU A 502 -94.63 -5.08 -46.03
N ASN A 503 -95.81 -5.04 -45.37
CA ASN A 503 -95.92 -4.71 -43.95
C ASN A 503 -95.16 -5.71 -43.06
N GLY A 504 -95.25 -7.01 -43.37
CA GLY A 504 -94.49 -8.04 -42.67
C GLY A 504 -92.98 -7.82 -42.76
N ILE A 505 -92.47 -7.58 -43.98
CA ILE A 505 -91.06 -7.30 -44.24
C ILE A 505 -90.62 -6.01 -43.51
N SER A 506 -91.41 -4.94 -43.57
CA SER A 506 -91.11 -3.69 -42.85
C SER A 506 -91.04 -3.90 -41.34
N GLY A 507 -91.94 -4.72 -40.76
CA GLY A 507 -91.90 -5.08 -39.34
C GLY A 507 -90.63 -5.86 -38.95
N ASP A 508 -90.22 -6.83 -39.78
CA ASP A 508 -88.98 -7.58 -39.58
C ASP A 508 -87.74 -6.66 -39.65
N VAL A 509 -87.73 -5.69 -40.57
CA VAL A 509 -86.66 -4.69 -40.70
C VAL A 509 -86.57 -3.83 -39.44
N VAL A 510 -87.69 -3.31 -38.92
CA VAL A 510 -87.71 -2.52 -37.67
C VAL A 510 -87.19 -3.36 -36.50
N GLY A 511 -87.60 -4.63 -36.38
CA GLY A 511 -87.11 -5.53 -35.35
C GLY A 511 -85.60 -5.81 -35.43
N ALA A 512 -85.07 -5.96 -36.65
CA ALA A 512 -83.63 -6.13 -36.89
C ALA A 512 -82.84 -4.85 -36.54
N LEU A 513 -83.34 -3.68 -36.95
CA LEU A 513 -82.72 -2.39 -36.63
C LEU A 513 -82.68 -2.13 -35.12
N GLY A 514 -83.74 -2.52 -34.39
CA GLY A 514 -83.75 -2.46 -32.92
C GLY A 514 -82.63 -3.29 -32.28
N LYS A 515 -82.40 -4.52 -32.75
CA LYS A 515 -81.29 -5.37 -32.27
C LYS A 515 -79.93 -4.77 -32.60
N ILE A 516 -79.75 -4.22 -33.80
CA ILE A 516 -78.50 -3.54 -34.22
C ILE A 516 -78.25 -2.32 -33.32
N LYS A 517 -79.28 -1.52 -33.03
CA LYS A 517 -79.19 -0.37 -32.14
C LYS A 517 -78.68 -0.77 -30.75
N THR A 518 -79.23 -1.82 -30.15
CA THR A 518 -78.77 -2.34 -28.85
C THR A 518 -77.33 -2.85 -28.92
N ALA A 519 -76.95 -3.55 -29.99
CA ALA A 519 -75.57 -4.02 -30.15
C ALA A 519 -74.56 -2.85 -30.21
N ILE A 520 -74.90 -1.78 -30.94
CA ILE A 520 -74.04 -0.57 -31.03
C ILE A 520 -73.97 0.16 -29.68
N GLN A 521 -75.07 0.21 -28.92
CA GLN A 521 -75.07 0.77 -27.57
C GLN A 521 -74.10 0.03 -26.63
N ASN A 522 -74.09 -1.30 -26.66
CA ASN A 522 -73.13 -2.09 -25.90
C ASN A 522 -71.68 -1.82 -26.33
N VAL A 523 -71.43 -1.66 -27.64
CA VAL A 523 -70.09 -1.26 -28.14
C VAL A 523 -69.69 0.11 -27.58
N SER A 524 -70.60 1.08 -27.55
CA SER A 524 -70.34 2.41 -26.97
C SER A 524 -69.99 2.34 -25.48
N GLU A 525 -70.65 1.47 -24.73
CA GLU A 525 -70.36 1.22 -23.32
C GLU A 525 -68.96 0.60 -23.12
N TYR A 526 -68.62 -0.43 -23.89
CA TYR A 526 -67.27 -1.02 -23.87
C TYR A 526 -66.19 -0.01 -24.26
N VAL A 527 -66.49 0.87 -25.23
CA VAL A 527 -65.57 1.93 -25.65
C VAL A 527 -65.30 2.89 -24.51
N THR A 528 -66.36 3.29 -23.79
CA THR A 528 -66.24 4.20 -22.63
C THR A 528 -65.46 3.56 -21.49
N SER A 529 -65.75 2.29 -21.17
CA SER A 529 -65.03 1.55 -20.12
C SER A 529 -63.55 1.35 -20.46
N THR A 530 -63.22 1.06 -21.72
CA THR A 530 -61.83 0.88 -22.15
C THR A 530 -61.08 2.20 -22.14
N ALA A 531 -61.70 3.31 -22.57
CA ALA A 531 -61.08 4.63 -22.51
C ALA A 531 -60.72 5.03 -21.07
N ALA A 532 -61.62 4.78 -20.10
CA ALA A 532 -61.34 5.05 -18.68
C ALA A 532 -60.15 4.23 -18.16
N ALA A 533 -60.07 2.94 -18.50
CA ALA A 533 -58.94 2.09 -18.10
C ALA A 533 -57.60 2.55 -18.73
N VAL A 534 -57.65 3.06 -19.96
CA VAL A 534 -56.48 3.60 -20.68
C VAL A 534 -55.98 4.90 -20.05
N GLU A 535 -56.87 5.79 -19.60
CA GLU A 535 -56.49 6.99 -18.84
C GLU A 535 -55.81 6.66 -17.51
N GLU A 536 -56.30 5.64 -16.79
CA GLU A 536 -55.65 5.14 -15.58
C GLU A 536 -54.27 4.56 -15.88
N GLN A 537 -54.14 3.73 -16.92
CA GLN A 537 -52.85 3.19 -17.38
C GLN A 537 -51.86 4.29 -17.77
N SER A 538 -52.31 5.37 -18.41
CA SER A 538 -51.47 6.53 -18.76
C SER A 538 -50.85 7.17 -17.51
N THR A 539 -51.65 7.32 -16.46
CA THR A 539 -51.21 7.91 -15.19
C THR A 539 -50.15 7.03 -14.52
N VAL A 540 -50.42 5.72 -14.38
CA VAL A 540 -49.48 4.77 -13.75
C VAL A 540 -48.17 4.67 -14.55
N THR A 541 -48.26 4.66 -15.88
CA THR A 541 -47.07 4.55 -16.75
C THR A 541 -46.22 5.83 -16.69
N GLY A 542 -46.87 7.00 -16.61
CA GLY A 542 -46.19 8.28 -16.37
C GLY A 542 -45.46 8.34 -15.02
N GLU A 543 -46.11 7.88 -13.94
CA GLU A 543 -45.50 7.80 -12.62
C GLU A 543 -44.32 6.82 -12.57
N MET A 544 -44.43 5.68 -13.27
CA MET A 544 -43.36 4.70 -13.38
C MET A 544 -42.13 5.27 -14.07
N SER A 545 -42.31 5.96 -15.21
CA SER A 545 -41.22 6.62 -15.93
C SER A 545 -40.53 7.69 -15.06
N SER A 546 -41.31 8.55 -14.40
CA SER A 546 -40.77 9.57 -13.49
C SER A 546 -40.02 8.95 -12.30
N SER A 547 -40.57 7.89 -11.71
CA SER A 547 -39.95 7.18 -10.59
C SER A 547 -38.63 6.53 -10.98
N MET A 548 -38.56 5.92 -12.17
CA MET A 548 -37.30 5.35 -12.70
C MET A 548 -36.26 6.42 -12.99
N GLN A 549 -36.65 7.56 -13.57
CA GLN A 549 -35.72 8.69 -13.79
C GLN A 549 -35.15 9.22 -12.48
N ARG A 550 -35.99 9.38 -11.44
CA ARG A 550 -35.53 9.79 -10.11
C ARG A 550 -34.59 8.76 -9.49
N ALA A 551 -34.95 7.47 -9.56
CA ALA A 551 -34.12 6.40 -9.03
C ALA A 551 -32.76 6.30 -9.74
N ALA A 552 -32.73 6.50 -11.07
CA ALA A 552 -31.50 6.55 -11.84
C ALA A 552 -30.63 7.76 -11.47
N ALA A 553 -31.23 8.94 -11.25
CA ALA A 553 -30.52 10.13 -10.81
C ALA A 553 -29.94 9.97 -9.40
N GLU A 554 -30.69 9.37 -8.46
CA GLU A 554 -30.21 9.04 -7.12
C GLU A 554 -29.06 8.03 -7.16
N ALA A 555 -29.17 6.97 -7.97
CA ALA A 555 -28.10 5.99 -8.16
C ALA A 555 -26.82 6.61 -8.74
N ALA A 556 -26.96 7.55 -9.69
CA ALA A 556 -25.83 8.29 -10.26
C ALA A 556 -25.18 9.22 -9.22
N ALA A 557 -25.97 9.90 -8.40
CA ALA A 557 -25.45 10.75 -7.32
C ALA A 557 -24.70 9.95 -6.26
N MET A 558 -25.20 8.77 -5.88
CA MET A 558 -24.51 7.87 -4.95
C MET A 558 -23.17 7.37 -5.50
N ALA A 559 -23.09 7.11 -6.81
CA ALA A 559 -21.86 6.68 -7.47
C ALA A 559 -20.80 7.80 -7.59
N ALA A 560 -21.22 9.07 -7.60
CA ALA A 560 -20.31 10.22 -7.65
C ALA A 560 -19.83 10.70 -6.27
N GLY A 561 -20.50 10.29 -5.19
CA GLY A 561 -20.26 10.74 -3.82
C GLY A 561 -19.44 9.79 -2.92
N GLY A 562 -18.98 8.65 -3.45
CA GLY A 562 -18.12 7.69 -2.75
C GLY A 562 -16.83 7.45 -3.53
#